data_AF-A0AAP0PSD2-F1
#
_entry.id   AF-A0AAP0PSD2-F1
#
_cell.length_a   1.000
_cell.length_b   1.000
_cell.length_c   1.000
_cell.angle_alpha   90.00
_cell.angle_beta   90.00
_cell.angle_gamma   90.00
#
_symmetry.space_group_name_H-M   'P 1'
#
loop_
_entity.id
_entity.type
_entity.pdbx_description
1 polymer ?
#
loop_
_entity_poly.entity_id
_entity_poly.type
_entity_poly.pdbx_seq_one_letter_code
_entity_poly.pdbx_strand_id
1 'polypeptide(L)'
;MGSVFGKRYDVTQDTKELKELHEMLSNAMLIPSNITALANMWHITHDPKVWEEPLVFKPERFVESDGGTNVDVRGSDLRLAPFGAG
;
A
#
# COMPACT_ATOMS: atom_id res chain seq x y z
N MET A 1 39.52 -2.83 -2.71
CA MET A 1 38.50 -3.88 -2.91
C MET A 1 38.15 -4.46 -1.55
N GLY A 2 37.07 -3.99 -0.92
CA GLY A 2 36.59 -4.53 0.35
C GLY A 2 35.44 -5.49 0.09
N SER A 3 35.68 -6.78 0.28
CA SER A 3 34.64 -7.81 0.26
C SER A 3 34.25 -8.12 1.70
N VAL A 4 33.00 -7.85 2.05
CA VAL A 4 32.36 -8.40 3.24
C VAL A 4 31.14 -9.15 2.73
N PHE A 5 31.15 -10.48 2.90
CA PHE A 5 30.04 -11.41 2.64
C PHE A 5 29.43 -11.43 1.22
N GLY A 6 30.06 -12.22 0.33
CA GLY A 6 29.40 -13.24 -0.51
C GLY A 6 28.32 -12.86 -1.53
N LYS A 7 27.81 -11.63 -1.58
CA LYS A 7 26.94 -11.14 -2.66
C LYS A 7 27.78 -10.30 -3.61
N ARG A 8 27.77 -10.67 -4.90
CA ARG A 8 28.39 -9.86 -5.95
C ARG A 8 27.57 -8.58 -6.07
N TYR A 9 28.23 -7.43 -5.90
CA TYR A 9 27.62 -6.10 -6.09
C TYR A 9 27.22 -5.97 -7.57
N ASP A 10 25.92 -5.96 -7.87
CA ASP A 10 25.41 -5.74 -9.21
C ASP A 10 25.05 -4.26 -9.32
N VAL A 11 25.97 -3.49 -9.89
CA VAL A 11 25.88 -2.04 -10.02
C VAL A 11 24.54 -1.61 -10.67
N THR A 12 23.98 -2.40 -11.57
CA THR A 12 22.73 -2.05 -12.26
C THR A 12 21.49 -2.29 -11.40
N GLN A 13 21.47 -3.36 -10.62
CA GLN A 13 20.40 -3.63 -9.66
C GLN A 13 20.48 -2.70 -8.46
N ASP A 14 21.68 -2.50 -7.92
CA ASP A 14 21.92 -1.65 -6.75
C ASP A 14 21.62 -0.18 -7.07
N THR A 15 21.92 0.30 -8.27
CA THR A 15 21.55 1.68 -8.68
C THR A 15 20.05 1.85 -8.87
N LYS A 16 19.33 0.81 -9.29
CA LYS A 16 17.86 0.83 -9.38
C LYS A 16 17.22 0.85 -8.00
N GLU A 17 17.67 -0.03 -7.10
CA GLU A 17 17.22 -0.05 -5.70
C GLU A 17 17.54 1.28 -5.00
N LEU A 18 18.72 1.86 -5.22
CA LEU A 18 19.08 3.18 -4.68
C LEU A 18 18.22 4.32 -5.23
N LYS A 19 17.80 4.22 -6.49
CA LYS A 19 16.92 5.21 -7.12
C LYS A 19 15.49 5.09 -6.60
N GLU A 20 14.99 3.86 -6.45
CA GLU A 20 13.70 3.56 -5.81
C GLU A 20 13.69 4.04 -4.35
N LEU A 21 14.77 3.80 -3.60
CA LEU A 21 14.95 4.33 -2.25
C LEU A 21 14.99 5.86 -2.23
N HIS A 22 15.67 6.50 -3.19
CA HIS A 22 15.69 7.96 -3.31
C HIS A 22 14.31 8.54 -3.63
N GLU A 23 13.54 7.87 -4.48
CA GLU A 23 12.20 8.28 -4.90
C GLU A 23 11.16 8.05 -3.79
N MET A 24 11.32 6.97 -3.01
CA MET A 24 10.59 6.74 -1.76
C MET A 24 10.92 7.82 -0.73
N LEU A 25 12.19 8.17 -0.56
CA LEU A 25 12.63 9.21 0.37
C LEU A 25 12.26 10.62 -0.09
N SER A 26 12.23 10.90 -1.39
CA SER A 26 11.87 12.22 -1.92
C SER A 26 10.38 12.55 -1.70
N ASN A 27 9.54 11.52 -1.59
CA ASN A 27 8.12 11.64 -1.26
C ASN A 27 7.84 11.37 0.23
N ALA A 28 8.84 10.96 1.01
CA ALA A 28 8.67 10.62 2.41
C ALA A 28 8.73 11.87 3.30
N MET A 29 7.70 12.05 4.12
CA MET A 29 7.87 12.87 5.33
C MET A 29 8.69 12.08 6.34
N LEU A 30 9.75 12.69 6.88
CA LEU A 30 10.47 12.14 8.02
C LEU A 30 9.52 12.06 9.22
N ILE A 31 9.13 10.84 9.58
CA ILE A 31 8.29 10.57 10.74
C ILE A 31 9.20 10.44 11.97
N PRO A 32 9.10 11.33 12.97
CA PRO A 32 9.89 11.21 14.18
C PRO A 32 9.55 9.94 14.97
N SER A 33 10.53 9.42 15.72
CA SER A 33 10.25 8.37 16.70
C SER A 33 9.25 8.85 17.76
N ASN A 34 8.45 7.92 18.31
CA ASN A 34 7.47 8.17 19.37
C ASN A 34 6.25 9.02 18.96
N ILE A 35 5.90 9.01 17.67
CA ILE A 35 4.61 9.56 17.23
C ILE A 35 3.56 8.45 17.09
N THR A 36 2.29 8.82 17.28
CA THR A 36 1.16 7.94 16.98
C THR A 36 0.76 8.11 15.52
N ALA A 37 0.84 7.05 14.73
CA ALA A 37 0.27 7.01 13.40
C ALA A 37 -1.20 6.55 13.46
N LEU A 38 -2.09 7.23 12.74
CA LEU A 38 -3.50 6.87 12.63
C LEU A 38 -3.83 6.60 11.16
N ALA A 39 -4.36 5.40 10.88
CA ALA A 39 -4.89 5.07 9.57
C ALA A 39 -6.31 5.64 9.43
N ASN A 40 -6.53 6.53 8.46
CA ASN A 40 -7.86 7.06 8.18
C ASN A 40 -8.67 6.06 7.34
N MET A 41 -9.24 5.06 8.02
CA MET A 41 -10.00 4.02 7.34
C MET A 41 -11.22 4.56 6.60
N TRP A 42 -11.87 5.60 7.12
CA TRP A 42 -13.00 6.22 6.45
C TRP A 42 -12.60 6.78 5.09
N HIS A 43 -11.46 7.47 4.99
CA HIS A 43 -10.97 7.99 3.72
C HIS A 43 -10.66 6.85 2.73
N ILE A 44 -10.00 5.79 3.20
CA ILE A 44 -9.63 4.64 2.37
C ILE A 44 -10.88 3.95 1.78
N THR A 45 -11.92 3.76 2.58
CA THR A 45 -13.17 3.12 2.11
C THR A 45 -14.07 4.04 1.29
N HIS A 46 -13.75 5.33 1.17
CA HIS A 46 -14.55 6.32 0.44
C HIS A 46 -13.78 7.05 -0.67
N ASP A 47 -12.58 6.60 -1.05
CA ASP A 47 -11.85 7.18 -2.17
C ASP A 47 -12.59 6.89 -3.49
N PRO A 48 -13.10 7.90 -4.22
CA PRO A 48 -13.80 7.71 -5.49
C PRO A 48 -12.92 7.16 -6.61
N LYS A 49 -11.58 7.18 -6.46
CA LYS A 49 -10.65 6.56 -7.42
C LYS A 49 -10.60 5.04 -7.26
N VAL A 50 -10.96 4.52 -6.09
CA VAL A 50 -10.97 3.10 -5.75
C VAL A 50 -12.38 2.54 -5.79
N TRP A 51 -13.35 3.31 -5.29
CA TRP A 51 -14.75 2.90 -5.15
C TRP A 51 -15.67 3.81 -5.96
N GLU A 52 -16.32 3.27 -6.99
CA GLU A 52 -17.38 4.01 -7.71
C GLU A 52 -18.53 4.33 -6.74
N GLU A 53 -19.06 5.56 -6.75
CA GLU A 53 -20.13 6.01 -5.85
C GLU A 53 -19.91 5.58 -4.38
N PRO A 54 -18.82 6.04 -3.74
CA PRO A 54 -18.37 5.52 -2.44
C PRO A 54 -19.36 5.75 -1.29
N LEU A 55 -20.27 6.71 -1.45
CA LEU A 55 -21.27 7.06 -0.44
C LEU A 55 -22.57 6.27 -0.57
N VAL A 56 -22.71 5.45 -1.62
CA VAL A 56 -23.91 4.64 -1.86
C VAL A 56 -23.68 3.22 -1.37
N PHE A 57 -24.61 2.71 -0.56
CA PHE A 57 -24.62 1.31 -0.16
C PHE A 57 -24.93 0.42 -1.37
N LYS A 58 -23.90 -0.24 -1.90
CA LYS A 58 -23.99 -1.17 -3.04
C LYS A 58 -23.22 -2.46 -2.71
N PRO A 59 -23.84 -3.47 -2.08
CA PRO A 59 -23.15 -4.71 -1.70
C PRO A 59 -22.64 -5.51 -2.90
N GLU A 60 -23.27 -5.35 -4.07
CA GLU A 60 -22.91 -6.03 -5.33
C GLU A 60 -21.48 -5.71 -5.78
N ARG A 61 -20.91 -4.57 -5.35
CA ARG A 61 -19.53 -4.18 -5.69
C ARG A 61 -18.46 -5.15 -5.18
N PHE A 62 -18.80 -6.01 -4.21
CA PHE A 62 -17.90 -7.00 -3.63
C PHE A 62 -18.08 -8.40 -4.24
N VAL A 63 -19.02 -8.56 -5.18
CA VAL A 63 -19.38 -9.85 -5.77
C VAL A 63 -18.97 -9.84 -7.25
N GLU A 64 -17.97 -10.64 -7.62
CA GLU A 64 -17.48 -10.71 -9.01
C GLU A 64 -18.58 -11.10 -10.01
N SER A 65 -19.50 -12.00 -9.64
CA SER A 65 -20.59 -12.43 -10.53
C SER A 65 -21.57 -11.31 -10.89
N ASP A 66 -21.63 -10.27 -10.06
CA ASP A 66 -22.58 -9.16 -10.20
C ASP A 66 -21.90 -7.92 -10.81
N GLY A 67 -20.71 -8.10 -11.40
CA GLY A 67 -19.90 -7.01 -11.98
C GLY A 67 -19.08 -6.24 -10.96
N GLY A 68 -18.98 -6.73 -9.73
CA GLY A 68 -18.15 -6.18 -8.67
C GLY A 68 -16.66 -6.48 -8.85
N THR A 69 -15.86 -5.99 -7.91
CA THR A 69 -14.41 -6.20 -7.87
C THR A 69 -14.06 -7.35 -6.93
N ASN A 70 -13.05 -8.15 -7.27
CA ASN A 70 -12.44 -9.07 -6.31
C ASN A 70 -11.73 -8.27 -5.22
N VAL A 71 -12.26 -8.32 -4.01
CA VAL A 71 -11.70 -7.64 -2.84
C VAL A 71 -11.51 -8.68 -1.76
N ASP A 72 -10.29 -8.82 -1.25
CA ASP A 72 -10.04 -9.77 -0.17
C ASP A 72 -10.45 -9.19 1.17
N VAL A 73 -11.60 -9.65 1.67
CA VAL A 73 -12.14 -9.29 2.98
C VAL A 73 -11.33 -9.87 4.15
N ARG A 74 -10.38 -10.76 3.90
CA ARG A 74 -9.55 -11.39 4.94
C ARG A 74 -8.39 -10.51 5.42
N GLY A 75 -8.26 -9.30 4.87
CA GLY A 75 -7.31 -8.30 5.34
C GLY A 75 -5.98 -8.25 4.57
N SER A 76 -5.82 -9.01 3.48
CA SER A 76 -4.66 -8.81 2.59
C SER A 76 -4.83 -7.59 1.66
N ASP A 77 -6.07 -7.13 1.47
CA ASP A 77 -6.38 -5.98 0.64
C ASP A 77 -6.69 -4.74 1.49
N LEU A 78 -5.75 -3.79 1.52
CA LEU A 78 -5.89 -2.56 2.30
C LEU A 78 -6.98 -1.62 1.78
N ARG A 79 -7.53 -1.86 0.57
CA ARG A 79 -8.72 -1.12 0.10
C ARG A 79 -9.92 -1.38 1.01
N LEU A 80 -9.97 -2.55 1.67
CA LEU A 80 -11.04 -2.96 2.57
C LEU A 80 -10.49 -3.71 3.78
N ALA A 81 -10.19 -2.97 4.85
CA ALA A 81 -9.69 -3.52 6.12
C ALA A 81 -10.56 -3.05 7.30
N PRO A 82 -11.84 -3.49 7.41
CA PRO A 82 -12.76 -3.00 8.44
C PRO A 82 -12.34 -3.37 9.87
N PHE A 83 -11.50 -4.40 10.02
CA PHE A 83 -10.96 -4.86 11.31
C PHE A 83 -9.47 -4.55 11.46
N GLY A 84 -8.91 -3.72 10.57
CA GLY A 84 -7.47 -3.58 10.41
C GLY A 84 -6.86 -4.68 9.54
N ALA A 85 -5.55 -4.59 9.33
CA ALA A 85 -4.75 -5.52 8.56
C ALA A 85 -3.34 -5.61 9.18
N GLY A 86 -2.70 -6.78 9.09
CA GLY A 86 -1.39 -7.06 9.68
C GLY A 86 -0.92 -8.48 9.41
#